data_AF-A0A183M808-F1
#
_entry.id   AF-A0A183M808-F1
#
_cell.length_a   1.000
_cell.length_b   1.000
_cell.length_c   1.000
_cell.angle_alpha   90.00
_cell.angle_beta   90.00
_cell.angle_gamma   90.00
#
_symmetry.space_group_name_H-M   'P 1'
#
loop_
_entity.id
_entity.type
_entity.pdbx_description
1 polymer ?
#
loop_
_entity_poly.entity_id
_entity_poly.type
_entity_poly.pdbx_seq_one_letter_code
_entity_poly.pdbx_strand_id
1 'polypeptide(L)'
;MEDGRTRRGSDIASDHHLVVTKLKLKLKKNWTSGQTATQRFNTAFLRDTDKLNEFKIALNNRFQALQDLWKEEETSMEDNWKGIKEALTLTCEEVLGLKKYHHKEWISTETLDKIK
;
A
#
# COMPACT_ATOMS: atom_id res chain seq x y z
N MET A 1 19.55 24.77 17.54
CA MET A 1 19.06 24.86 18.92
C MET A 1 18.31 26.19 18.99
N GLU A 2 16.98 26.15 18.89
CA GLU A 2 16.19 27.38 19.03
C GLU A 2 15.92 27.63 20.51
N ASP A 3 16.12 28.88 20.89
CA ASP A 3 16.11 29.38 22.26
C ASP A 3 14.68 29.42 22.80
N GLY A 4 14.43 28.63 23.86
CA GLY A 4 13.13 28.55 24.52
C GLY A 4 12.90 29.76 25.39
N ARG A 5 11.75 30.44 25.23
CA ARG A 5 11.42 31.60 26.05
C ARG A 5 10.34 31.23 27.04
N THR A 6 10.68 31.26 28.33
CA THR A 6 9.73 31.12 29.42
C THR A 6 8.92 32.42 29.54
N ARG A 7 7.59 32.32 29.45
CA ARG A 7 6.68 33.46 29.63
C ARG A 7 5.91 33.27 30.93
N ARG A 8 5.99 34.24 31.85
CA ARG A 8 5.11 34.28 33.02
C ARG A 8 3.73 34.77 32.58
N GLY A 9 2.74 33.90 32.64
CA GLY A 9 1.32 34.20 32.40
C GLY A 9 0.54 34.25 33.72
N SER A 10 -0.48 35.10 33.75
CA SER A 10 -1.25 35.50 34.93
C SER A 10 -2.02 34.34 35.60
N ASP A 11 -1.76 34.22 36.91
CA ASP A 11 -2.60 33.73 38.01
C ASP A 11 -3.63 32.60 37.74
N ILE A 12 -3.14 31.37 37.74
CA ILE A 12 -3.86 30.18 38.22
C ILE A 12 -2.82 29.41 39.05
N ALA A 13 -3.12 29.12 40.31
CA ALA A 13 -2.24 28.56 41.34
C ALA A 13 -1.61 27.21 40.97
N SER A 14 -0.67 27.22 40.02
CA SER A 14 0.20 26.11 39.65
C SER A 14 1.62 26.62 39.71
N ASP A 15 2.47 25.95 40.48
CA ASP A 15 3.90 26.30 40.63
C ASP A 15 4.73 26.03 39.36
N HIS A 16 4.08 25.71 38.23
CA HIS A 16 4.72 25.37 36.98
C HIS A 16 4.67 26.53 35.98
N HIS A 17 5.83 26.93 35.47
CA HIS A 17 5.93 27.94 34.41
C HIS A 17 5.71 27.33 33.03
N LEU A 18 4.89 27.99 32.20
CA LEU A 18 4.72 27.64 30.79
C LEU A 18 6.02 27.93 30.02
N VAL A 19 6.59 26.88 29.42
CA VAL A 19 7.74 26.99 28.52
C VAL A 19 7.25 26.87 27.09
N VAL A 20 7.54 27.88 26.28
CA VAL A 20 7.22 27.90 24.85
C VAL A 20 8.51 27.92 24.07
N THR A 21 8.65 26.99 23.13
CA THR A 21 9.79 26.93 22.22
C THR A 21 9.32 27.15 20.79
N LYS A 22 10.12 27.85 19.99
CA LYS A 22 9.93 27.93 18.54
C LYS A 22 10.80 26.83 17.92
N LEU A 23 10.24 26.09 16.97
CA LEU A 23 10.95 25.02 16.25
C LEU A 23 10.88 25.26 14.74
N LYS A 24 12.04 25.31 14.09
CA LYS A 24 12.22 25.42 12.64
C LYS A 24 12.57 24.05 12.09
N LEU A 25 11.56 23.35 11.60
CA LEU A 25 11.71 22.07 10.92
C LEU A 25 12.02 22.29 9.44
N LYS A 26 12.96 21.53 8.89
CA LYS A 26 13.17 21.40 7.44
C LYS A 26 12.52 20.09 7.01
N LEU A 27 11.42 20.18 6.27
CA LEU A 27 10.76 19.02 5.69
C LEU A 27 11.21 18.88 4.24
N LYS A 28 11.50 17.66 3.81
CA LYS A 28 11.78 17.35 2.40
C LYS A 28 10.69 16.43 1.90
N LYS A 29 10.05 16.82 0.79
CA LYS A 29 9.09 15.98 0.10
C LYS A 29 9.84 14.91 -0.67
N ASN A 30 9.66 13.64 -0.31
CA ASN A 30 10.16 12.52 -1.11
C ASN A 30 9.03 11.99 -1.99
N TRP A 31 8.74 12.72 -3.07
CA TRP A 31 7.82 12.22 -4.07
C TRP A 31 8.42 11.01 -4.78
N THR A 32 7.76 9.86 -4.70
CA THR A 32 7.92 8.79 -5.70
C THR A 32 7.11 9.15 -6.95
N SER A 33 7.41 10.30 -7.58
CA SER A 33 6.84 10.62 -8.89
C SER A 33 7.72 9.97 -9.95
N GLY A 34 7.28 8.83 -10.51
CA GLY A 34 7.94 8.27 -11.69
C GLY A 34 8.08 6.75 -11.75
N GLN A 35 7.65 6.02 -10.73
CA GLN A 35 7.49 4.57 -10.84
C GLN A 35 6.00 4.32 -10.71
N THR A 36 5.35 3.75 -11.73
CA THR A 36 4.03 3.14 -11.56
C THR A 36 4.18 2.22 -10.38
N ALA A 37 3.69 2.63 -9.20
CA ALA A 37 3.89 1.87 -7.99
C ALA A 37 3.19 0.55 -8.26
N THR A 38 3.97 -0.52 -8.50
CA THR A 38 3.44 -1.79 -8.98
C THR A 38 2.36 -2.18 -7.99
N GLN A 39 1.11 -2.11 -8.42
CA GLN A 39 -0.01 -2.15 -7.50
C GLN A 39 -0.02 -3.56 -6.92
N ARG A 40 0.33 -3.67 -5.64
CA ARG A 40 0.51 -4.97 -5.01
C ARG A 40 -0.87 -5.55 -4.72
N PHE A 41 -1.03 -6.86 -4.93
CA PHE A 41 -2.20 -7.57 -4.42
C PHE A 41 -2.21 -7.59 -2.90
N ASN A 42 -3.40 -7.67 -2.31
CA ASN A 42 -3.54 -7.74 -0.87
C ASN A 42 -3.27 -9.17 -0.34
N THR A 43 -1.99 -9.51 -0.20
CA THR A 43 -1.57 -10.84 0.31
C THR A 43 -1.98 -11.11 1.76
N ALA A 44 -2.47 -10.11 2.50
CA ALA A 44 -3.01 -10.33 3.84
C ALA A 44 -4.25 -11.23 3.84
N PHE A 45 -5.03 -11.24 2.75
CA PHE A 45 -6.19 -12.13 2.62
C PHE A 45 -5.81 -13.61 2.59
N LEU A 46 -4.57 -13.95 2.24
CA LEU A 46 -4.10 -15.35 2.31
C LEU A 46 -3.90 -15.86 3.74
N ARG A 47 -4.02 -14.99 4.76
CA ARG A 47 -4.05 -15.42 6.17
C ARG A 47 -5.42 -15.93 6.58
N ASP A 48 -6.47 -15.50 5.88
CA ASP A 48 -7.81 -16.00 6.08
C ASP A 48 -7.96 -17.35 5.37
N THR A 49 -8.43 -18.36 6.12
CA THR A 49 -8.45 -19.74 5.64
C THR A 49 -9.47 -19.93 4.51
N ASP A 50 -10.61 -19.24 4.59
CA ASP A 50 -11.67 -19.34 3.59
C ASP A 50 -11.21 -18.69 2.28
N LYS A 51 -10.62 -17.49 2.36
CA LYS A 51 -10.02 -16.81 1.21
C LYS A 51 -8.87 -17.59 0.58
N LEU A 52 -8.03 -18.23 1.38
CA LEU A 52 -6.95 -19.08 0.88
C LEU A 52 -7.50 -20.32 0.15
N ASN A 53 -8.58 -20.92 0.64
CA ASN A 53 -9.24 -22.02 -0.05
C ASN A 53 -9.92 -21.58 -1.34
N GLU A 54 -10.62 -20.44 -1.33
CA GLU A 54 -11.19 -19.80 -2.52
C GLU A 54 -10.12 -19.55 -3.59
N PHE A 55 -8.96 -19.00 -3.18
CA PHE A 55 -7.82 -18.78 -4.06
C PHE A 55 -7.32 -20.09 -4.69
N LYS A 56 -7.14 -21.15 -3.90
CA LYS A 56 -6.71 -22.47 -4.40
C LYS A 56 -7.69 -23.04 -5.42
N ILE A 57 -8.99 -22.97 -5.14
CA ILE A 57 -10.04 -23.49 -6.02
C ILE A 57 -10.05 -22.71 -7.33
N ALA A 58 -10.10 -21.37 -7.26
CA ALA A 58 -10.12 -20.51 -8.44
C ALA A 58 -8.86 -20.71 -9.31
N LEU A 59 -7.70 -20.83 -8.67
CA LEU A 59 -6.44 -21.11 -9.36
C LEU A 59 -6.46 -22.46 -10.07
N ASN A 60 -6.83 -23.52 -9.35
CA ASN A 60 -6.88 -24.88 -9.90
C ASN A 60 -7.84 -24.96 -11.09
N ASN A 61 -9.02 -24.34 -11.00
CA ASN A 61 -9.99 -24.32 -12.08
C ASN A 61 -9.43 -23.64 -13.34
N ARG A 62 -8.74 -22.49 -13.18
CA ARG A 62 -8.10 -21.80 -14.31
C ARG A 62 -6.94 -22.58 -14.91
N PHE A 63 -6.12 -23.21 -14.07
CA PHE A 63 -5.01 -24.04 -14.55
C PHE A 63 -5.50 -25.29 -15.26
N GLN A 64 -6.62 -25.89 -14.83
CA GLN A 64 -7.24 -27.00 -15.53
C GLN A 64 -7.69 -26.56 -16.93
N ALA A 65 -8.40 -25.43 -17.04
CA ALA A 65 -8.81 -24.87 -18.33
C ALA A 65 -7.60 -24.53 -19.22
N LEU A 66 -6.52 -24.00 -18.65
CA LEU A 66 -5.29 -23.70 -19.37
C LEU A 66 -4.59 -24.97 -19.87
N GLN A 67 -4.58 -26.04 -19.07
CA GLN A 67 -4.01 -27.32 -19.46
C GLN A 67 -4.81 -27.99 -20.57
N ASP A 68 -6.14 -27.88 -20.54
CA ASP A 68 -7.00 -28.43 -21.58
C ASP A 68 -6.81 -27.66 -22.90
N LEU A 69 -6.63 -26.33 -22.85
CA LEU A 69 -6.24 -25.52 -24.00
C LEU A 69 -4.92 -26.00 -24.64
N TRP A 70 -3.89 -26.26 -23.82
CA TRP A 70 -2.57 -26.74 -24.30
C TRP A 70 -2.60 -28.15 -24.91
N LYS A 71 -3.63 -28.96 -24.64
CA LYS A 71 -3.79 -30.26 -25.30
C LYS A 71 -4.41 -30.13 -26.69
N GLU A 72 -5.19 -29.07 -26.92
CA GLU A 72 -5.92 -28.84 -28.16
C GLU A 72 -5.10 -28.03 -29.18
N GLU A 73 -4.19 -27.17 -28.72
CA GLU A 73 -3.41 -26.26 -29.56
C GLU A 73 -1.89 -26.43 -29.31
N GLU A 74 -1.09 -26.52 -30.38
CA GLU A 74 0.37 -26.54 -30.27
C GLU A 74 0.87 -25.10 -29.98
N THR A 75 0.83 -24.72 -28.71
CA THR A 75 1.18 -23.38 -28.25
C THR A 75 2.69 -23.23 -28.06
N SER A 76 3.23 -22.06 -28.42
CA SER A 76 4.65 -21.77 -28.22
C SER A 76 4.99 -21.66 -26.73
N MET A 77 6.28 -21.82 -26.38
CA MET A 77 6.71 -21.72 -24.98
C MET A 77 6.43 -20.33 -24.39
N GLU A 78 6.56 -19.27 -25.18
CA GLU A 78 6.20 -17.90 -24.81
C GLU A 78 4.69 -17.77 -24.51
N ASP A 79 3.83 -18.39 -25.32
CA ASP A 79 2.38 -18.35 -25.12
C ASP A 79 1.96 -19.11 -23.86
N ASN A 80 2.61 -20.25 -23.59
CA ASN A 80 2.40 -21.00 -22.35
C ASN A 80 2.76 -20.16 -21.13
N TRP A 81 3.92 -19.48 -21.18
CA TRP A 81 4.34 -18.60 -20.10
C TRP A 81 3.40 -17.40 -19.90
N LYS A 82 2.84 -16.86 -21.00
CA LYS A 82 1.83 -15.82 -20.95
C LYS A 82 0.54 -16.33 -20.28
N GLY A 83 0.04 -17.49 -20.66
CA GLY A 83 -1.16 -18.10 -20.06
C GLY A 83 -1.00 -18.36 -18.56
N ILE A 84 0.16 -18.84 -18.11
CA ILE A 84 0.46 -19.02 -16.68
C ILE A 84 0.39 -17.69 -15.92
N LYS A 85 1.03 -16.63 -16.46
CA LYS A 85 1.00 -15.30 -15.86
C LYS A 85 -0.42 -14.74 -15.78
N GLU A 86 -1.22 -14.91 -16.83
CA GLU A 86 -2.60 -14.45 -16.89
C GLU A 86 -3.48 -15.18 -15.88
N ALA A 87 -3.39 -16.51 -15.81
CA ALA A 87 -4.13 -17.31 -14.83
C ALA A 87 -3.83 -16.89 -13.39
N LEU A 88 -2.56 -16.65 -13.06
CA LEU A 88 -2.15 -16.15 -11.75
C LEU A 88 -2.66 -14.73 -11.49
N THR A 89 -2.52 -13.83 -12.46
CA THR A 89 -2.89 -12.41 -12.32
C THR A 89 -4.40 -12.27 -12.11
N LEU A 90 -5.20 -12.93 -12.94
CA LEU A 90 -6.67 -12.90 -12.84
C LEU A 90 -7.16 -13.49 -11.51
N THR A 91 -6.53 -14.56 -11.04
CA THR A 91 -6.88 -15.15 -9.73
C THR A 91 -6.54 -14.22 -8.57
N CYS A 92 -5.39 -13.54 -8.64
CA CYS A 92 -5.03 -12.56 -7.63
C CYS A 92 -5.99 -11.35 -7.66
N GLU A 93 -6.36 -10.86 -8.84
CA GLU A 93 -7.31 -9.75 -8.99
C GLU A 93 -8.68 -10.08 -8.43
N GLU A 94 -9.21 -11.26 -8.75
CA GLU A 94 -10.54 -11.71 -8.33
C GLU A 94 -10.63 -11.98 -6.82
N VAL A 95 -9.67 -12.73 -6.27
CA VAL A 95 -9.77 -13.22 -4.89
C VAL A 95 -9.12 -12.29 -3.87
N LEU A 96 -7.94 -11.75 -4.20
CA LEU A 96 -7.14 -10.92 -3.29
C LEU A 96 -7.40 -9.43 -3.50
N GLY A 97 -7.69 -9.03 -4.74
CA GLY A 97 -7.82 -7.63 -5.12
C GLY A 97 -6.56 -6.81 -4.85
N LEU A 98 -6.65 -5.53 -5.18
CA LEU A 98 -5.51 -4.61 -5.08
C LEU A 98 -5.40 -4.06 -3.65
N LYS A 99 -4.17 -3.99 -3.15
CA LYS A 99 -3.90 -3.41 -1.83
C LYS A 99 -4.25 -1.93 -1.85
N LYS A 100 -5.29 -1.56 -1.10
CA LYS A 100 -5.65 -0.16 -0.89
C LYS A 100 -4.60 0.50 -0.01
N TYR A 101 -4.07 1.63 -0.46
CA TYR A 101 -3.21 2.45 0.37
C TYR A 101 -4.10 3.30 1.27
N HIS A 102 -4.13 2.98 2.55
CA HIS A 102 -4.75 3.84 3.53
C HIS A 102 -3.81 5.01 3.78
N HIS A 103 -4.14 6.13 3.17
CA HIS A 103 -3.50 7.39 3.50
C HIS A 103 -3.80 7.73 4.96
N LYS A 104 -2.77 8.10 5.73
CA LYS A 104 -3.00 8.53 7.11
C LYS A 104 -3.58 9.93 7.09
N GLU A 105 -4.76 10.13 7.70
CA GLU A 105 -5.50 11.40 7.66
C GLU A 105 -4.66 12.61 8.11
N TRP A 106 -3.71 12.40 9.02
CA TRP A 106 -2.87 13.46 9.56
C TRP A 106 -1.79 14.00 8.60
N ILE A 107 -1.56 13.38 7.44
CA ILE A 107 -0.65 13.93 6.41
C ILE A 107 -1.43 14.19 5.12
N SER A 108 -2.43 15.07 5.10
CA SER A 108 -3.19 15.34 3.85
C SER A 108 -2.28 15.69 2.64
N THR A 109 -2.77 15.42 1.43
CA THR A 109 -2.10 15.85 0.19
C THR A 109 -1.86 17.37 0.20
N GLU A 110 -2.80 18.14 0.75
CA GLU A 110 -2.65 19.58 0.98
C GLU A 110 -1.48 19.93 1.92
N THR A 111 -1.25 19.14 2.98
CA THR A 111 -0.09 19.31 3.88
C THR A 111 1.21 19.04 3.14
N LEU A 112 1.23 18.02 2.28
CA LEU A 112 2.38 17.70 1.43
C LEU A 112 2.66 18.82 0.41
N ASP A 113 1.65 19.48 -0.15
CA ASP A 113 1.82 20.58 -1.12
C ASP A 113 2.38 21.86 -0.49
N LYS A 114 2.23 22.04 0.81
CA LYS A 114 2.87 23.13 1.57
C LYS A 114 4.37 22.91 1.78
N ILE A 115 4.88 21.68 1.55
CA ILE A 115 6.31 21.37 1.60
C ILE A 115 6.94 21.69 0.22
N LYS A 116 7.71 22.79 0.17
CA LYS A 116 8.51 23.19 -1.00
C LYS A 116 9.85 22.45 -1.04
#